data_AF-A0A8J7DKS5-F1
#
_entry.id   AF-A0A8J7DKS5-F1
#
_cell.length_a   1.000
_cell.length_b   1.000
_cell.length_c   1.000
_cell.angle_alpha   90.00
_cell.angle_beta   90.00
_cell.angle_gamma   90.00
#
_symmetry.space_group_name_H-M   'P 1'
#
loop_
_entity.id
_entity.type
_entity.pdbx_description
1 polymer ?
#
loop_
_entity_poly.entity_id
_entity_poly.type
_entity_poly.pdbx_seq_one_letter_code
_entity_poly.pdbx_strand_id
1 'polypeptide(L)'
;MIIQGTCVLEQLLTREEVAKKLNPSVGIRQLQKYLDLASLYLPEFEDFRDEENGGLDGRAKLTNWHLPILQKIRTYVLIKGSLKKVAIELKNHPEKFVGA
;
A
#
# COMPACT_ATOMS: atom_id res chain seq x y z
N MET A 1 20.32 -15.26 24.94
CA MET A 1 19.76 -14.25 24.00
C MET A 1 18.65 -14.95 23.24
N ILE A 2 17.38 -14.76 23.61
CA ILE A 2 16.26 -15.42 22.92
C ILE A 2 15.92 -14.55 21.73
N ILE A 3 16.35 -14.97 20.53
CA ILE A 3 15.87 -14.38 19.29
C ILE A 3 14.42 -14.83 19.15
N GLN A 4 13.47 -14.02 19.62
CA GLN A 4 12.05 -14.23 19.36
C GLN A 4 11.78 -13.89 17.89
N GLY A 5 12.09 -14.82 16.99
CA GLY A 5 11.70 -14.73 15.59
C GLY A 5 10.21 -15.00 15.44
N THR A 6 9.39 -13.96 15.39
CA THR A 6 8.01 -14.10 14.89
C THR A 6 8.05 -14.21 13.38
N CYS A 7 7.96 -15.44 12.86
CA CYS A 7 7.67 -15.67 11.44
C CYS A 7 6.20 -15.35 11.21
N VAL A 8 5.91 -14.19 10.62
CA VAL A 8 4.56 -13.86 10.18
C VAL A 8 4.35 -14.56 8.84
N LEU A 9 3.41 -15.52 8.81
CA LEU A 9 3.03 -16.19 7.56
C LEU A 9 2.32 -15.19 6.63
N GLU A 10 2.52 -15.35 5.33
CA GLU A 10 1.76 -14.60 4.33
C GLU A 10 0.28 -14.95 4.42
N GLN A 11 -0.56 -13.92 4.51
CA GLN A 11 -2.00 -14.04 4.57
C GLN A 11 -2.59 -13.25 3.42
N LEU A 12 -3.34 -13.93 2.55
CA LEU A 12 -4.13 -13.28 1.51
C LEU A 12 -5.26 -12.47 2.14
N LEU A 13 -5.44 -11.25 1.66
CA LEU A 13 -6.46 -10.32 2.13
C LEU A 13 -7.27 -9.81 0.94
N THR A 14 -8.57 -9.66 1.15
CA THR A 14 -9.44 -8.92 0.22
C THR A 14 -9.18 -7.43 0.32
N ARG A 15 -9.56 -6.67 -0.72
CA ARG A 15 -9.48 -5.21 -0.70
C ARG A 15 -10.33 -4.62 0.42
N GLU A 16 -11.48 -5.20 0.69
CA GLU A 16 -12.39 -4.84 1.78
C GLU A 16 -11.72 -5.01 3.15
N GLU A 17 -11.03 -6.13 3.37
CA GLU A 17 -10.31 -6.38 4.62
C GLU A 17 -9.14 -5.41 4.79
N VAL A 18 -8.35 -5.18 3.74
CA VAL A 18 -7.26 -4.21 3.78
C VAL A 18 -7.79 -2.82 4.12
N ALA A 19 -8.86 -2.37 3.45
CA ALA A 19 -9.45 -1.06 3.70
C ALA A 19 -9.93 -0.88 5.15
N LYS A 20 -10.46 -1.95 5.76
CA LYS A 20 -10.86 -1.99 7.18
C LYS A 20 -9.67 -2.08 8.14
N LYS A 21 -8.59 -2.77 7.77
CA LYS A 21 -7.38 -2.93 8.60
C LYS A 21 -6.51 -1.68 8.65
N LEU A 22 -6.61 -0.78 7.67
CA LEU A 22 -5.98 0.54 7.74
C LEU A 22 -6.53 1.34 8.92
N ASN A 23 -5.70 2.16 9.55
CA ASN A 23 -6.07 2.99 10.69
C ASN A 23 -5.74 4.47 10.44
N PRO A 24 -6.74 5.37 10.39
CA PRO A 24 -8.18 5.09 10.37
C PRO A 24 -8.58 4.35 9.09
N SER A 25 -9.61 3.51 9.21
CA SER A 25 -10.17 2.74 8.08
C SER A 25 -10.58 3.64 6.94
N VAL A 26 -10.51 3.12 5.72
CA VAL A 26 -10.84 3.86 4.50
C VAL A 26 -11.90 3.14 3.68
N GLY A 27 -12.57 3.86 2.78
CA GLY A 27 -13.44 3.23 1.78
C GLY A 27 -12.64 2.60 0.64
N ILE A 28 -13.26 1.65 -0.07
CA ILE A 28 -12.65 0.94 -1.22
C ILE A 28 -12.06 1.88 -2.27
N ARG A 29 -12.79 2.95 -2.65
CA ARG A 29 -12.30 3.93 -3.63
C ARG A 29 -11.02 4.62 -3.18
N GLN A 30 -10.87 4.86 -1.88
CA GLN A 30 -9.68 5.48 -1.32
C GLN A 30 -8.51 4.49 -1.26
N LEU A 31 -8.78 3.21 -0.94
CA LEU A 31 -7.79 2.15 -1.03
C LEU A 31 -7.30 1.97 -2.48
N GLN A 32 -8.20 1.93 -3.46
CA GLN A 32 -7.83 1.85 -4.89
C GLN A 32 -6.87 2.97 -5.27
N LYS A 33 -7.10 4.20 -4.82
CA LYS A 33 -6.17 5.31 -5.04
C LYS A 33 -4.81 5.10 -4.38
N TYR A 34 -4.74 4.43 -3.23
CA TYR A 34 -3.47 4.09 -2.59
C TYR A 34 -2.72 3.01 -3.34
N LEU A 35 -3.44 1.99 -3.83
CA LEU A 35 -2.86 0.92 -4.65
C LEU A 35 -2.33 1.46 -5.98
N ASP A 36 -3.09 2.33 -6.65
CA ASP A 36 -2.67 2.97 -7.91
C ASP A 36 -1.41 3.82 -7.70
N LEU A 37 -1.34 4.53 -6.58
CA LEU A 37 -0.14 5.27 -6.19
C LEU A 37 1.05 4.38 -5.88
N ALA A 38 0.83 3.29 -5.15
CA ALA A 38 1.88 2.37 -4.78
C ALA A 38 2.44 1.67 -6.03
N SER A 39 1.58 1.19 -6.94
CA SER A 39 2.01 0.48 -8.16
C SER A 39 2.82 1.32 -9.13
N LEU A 40 2.72 2.66 -9.04
CA LEU A 40 3.51 3.56 -9.87
C LEU A 40 4.93 3.79 -9.36
N TYR A 41 5.18 3.64 -8.06
CA TYR A 41 6.41 4.14 -7.43
C TYR A 41 7.11 3.15 -6.51
N LEU A 42 6.47 2.02 -6.19
CA LEU A 42 6.97 1.04 -5.22
C LEU A 42 7.10 -0.33 -5.89
N PRO A 43 8.31 -0.93 -5.93
CA PRO A 43 8.53 -2.24 -6.53
C PRO A 43 7.65 -3.35 -5.95
N GLU A 44 7.32 -3.30 -4.66
CA GLU A 44 6.46 -4.29 -4.01
C GLU A 44 5.00 -4.28 -4.53
N PHE A 45 4.64 -3.29 -5.34
CA PHE A 45 3.30 -3.15 -5.92
C PHE A 45 3.32 -3.19 -7.45
N GLU A 46 4.44 -3.54 -8.09
CA GLU A 46 4.55 -3.56 -9.55
C GLU A 46 3.50 -4.49 -10.19
N ASP A 47 3.27 -5.67 -9.60
CA ASP A 47 2.26 -6.65 -10.02
C ASP A 47 0.80 -6.13 -9.95
N PHE A 48 0.57 -4.98 -9.31
CA PHE A 48 -0.76 -4.35 -9.28
C PHE A 48 -1.02 -3.49 -10.51
N ARG A 49 -0.04 -3.29 -11.39
CA ARG A 49 -0.21 -2.54 -12.64
C ARG A 49 -0.55 -3.49 -13.78
N ASP A 50 -1.62 -3.19 -14.48
CA ASP A 50 -1.97 -3.87 -15.72
C ASP A 50 -1.08 -3.34 -16.85
N GLU A 51 -0.31 -4.22 -17.49
CA GLU A 51 0.62 -3.86 -18.56
C GLU A 51 -0.08 -3.37 -19.84
N GLU A 52 -1.30 -3.83 -20.11
CA GLU A 52 -2.02 -3.52 -21.36
C GLU A 52 -2.68 -2.15 -21.32
N ASN A 53 -3.33 -1.80 -20.20
CA ASN A 53 -4.08 -0.55 -20.06
C ASN A 53 -3.44 0.45 -19.10
N GLY A 54 -2.36 0.07 -18.41
CA GLY A 54 -1.70 0.91 -17.43
C GLY A 54 -2.61 1.27 -16.26
N GLY A 55 -3.59 0.44 -15.92
CA GLY A 55 -4.51 0.61 -14.79
C GLY A 55 -4.13 -0.28 -13.62
N LEU A 56 -5.06 -0.43 -12.65
CA LEU A 56 -4.91 -1.40 -11.58
C LEU A 56 -5.40 -2.77 -12.05
N ASP A 57 -4.56 -3.80 -11.89
CA ASP A 57 -4.98 -5.18 -12.11
C ASP A 57 -5.96 -5.61 -11.01
N GLY A 58 -7.15 -6.02 -11.43
CA GLY A 58 -8.19 -6.55 -10.57
C GLY A 58 -7.80 -7.87 -9.88
N ARG A 59 -6.85 -8.62 -10.44
CA ARG A 59 -6.45 -9.97 -10.03
C ARG A 59 -5.24 -9.98 -9.10
N ALA A 60 -4.51 -8.87 -9.00
CA ALA A 60 -3.37 -8.73 -8.10
C ALA A 60 -3.77 -9.02 -6.65
N LYS A 61 -3.00 -9.92 -6.01
CA LYS A 61 -3.30 -10.45 -4.68
C LYS A 61 -2.75 -9.53 -3.59
N LEU A 62 -3.63 -9.05 -2.71
CA LEU A 62 -3.20 -8.37 -1.50
C LEU A 62 -2.85 -9.37 -0.41
N THR A 63 -1.82 -9.01 0.34
CA THR A 63 -1.33 -9.79 1.48
C THR A 63 -1.12 -8.89 2.69
N ASN A 64 -0.98 -9.48 3.86
CA ASN A 64 -0.57 -8.78 5.07
C ASN A 64 0.75 -8.00 4.93
N TRP A 65 1.66 -8.41 4.04
CA TRP A 65 2.91 -7.68 3.77
C TRP A 65 2.71 -6.30 3.15
N HIS A 66 1.59 -6.07 2.47
CA HIS A 66 1.28 -4.77 1.86
C HIS A 66 0.72 -3.76 2.88
N LEU A 67 0.21 -4.24 4.03
CA LEU A 67 -0.46 -3.38 5.02
C LEU A 67 0.43 -2.26 5.58
N PRO A 68 1.69 -2.50 5.99
CA PRO A 68 2.54 -1.45 6.55
C PRO A 68 2.78 -0.30 5.58
N ILE A 69 2.97 -0.62 4.30
CA ILE A 69 3.21 0.38 3.25
C ILE A 69 1.94 1.19 2.99
N LEU A 70 0.79 0.51 2.83
CA LEU A 70 -0.51 1.18 2.66
C LEU A 70 -0.88 2.03 3.88
N GLN A 71 -0.51 1.58 5.08
CA GLN A 71 -0.67 2.34 6.32
C GLN A 71 0.22 3.58 6.34
N LYS A 72 1.48 3.50 5.90
CA LYS A 72 2.34 4.68 5.75
C LYS A 72 1.74 5.68 4.76
N ILE A 73 1.28 5.23 3.59
CA ILE A 73 0.59 6.09 2.61
C ILE A 73 -0.60 6.79 3.27
N ARG A 74 -1.44 6.04 4.01
CA ARG A 74 -2.59 6.59 4.74
C ARG A 74 -2.18 7.66 5.75
N THR A 75 -1.18 7.39 6.57
CA THR A 75 -0.63 8.33 7.57
C THR A 75 -0.14 9.61 6.89
N TYR A 76 0.58 9.50 5.78
CA TYR A 76 1.07 10.66 5.03
C TYR A 76 -0.08 11.47 4.40
N VAL A 77 -1.15 10.81 3.93
CA VAL A 77 -2.33 11.51 3.42
C VAL A 77 -3.02 12.30 4.53
N LEU A 78 -3.08 11.77 5.74
CA LEU A 78 -3.60 12.49 6.91
C LEU A 78 -2.75 13.70 7.26
N ILE A 79 -1.42 13.53 7.33
CA ILE A 79 -0.49 14.60 7.71
C ILE A 79 -0.47 15.72 6.66
N LYS A 80 -0.38 15.36 5.37
CA LYS A 80 -0.24 16.34 4.28
C LYS A 80 -1.58 16.90 3.80
N GLY A 81 -2.70 16.28 4.18
CA GLY A 81 -4.07 16.65 3.78
C GLY A 81 -4.37 16.47 2.29
N SER A 82 -3.49 15.81 1.52
CA SER A 82 -3.65 15.70 0.06
C SER A 82 -2.94 14.47 -0.51
N LEU A 83 -3.68 13.68 -1.26
CA LEU A 83 -3.15 12.56 -2.02
C LEU A 83 -2.09 12.99 -3.05
N LYS A 84 -2.29 14.16 -3.69
CA LYS A 84 -1.34 14.71 -4.68
C LYS A 84 0.02 15.02 -4.05
N LYS A 85 0.03 15.56 -2.83
CA LYS A 85 1.29 15.81 -2.11
C LYS A 85 2.01 14.51 -1.75
N VAL A 86 1.26 13.45 -1.42
CA VAL A 86 1.82 12.13 -1.16
C VAL A 86 2.36 11.51 -2.45
N ALA A 87 1.71 11.70 -3.59
CA ALA A 87 2.21 11.26 -4.90
C ALA A 87 3.57 11.89 -5.25
N ILE A 88 3.72 13.19 -5.02
CA ILE A 88 5.00 13.89 -5.24
C ILE A 88 6.08 13.33 -4.29
N GLU A 89 5.73 13.07 -3.04
CA GLU A 89 6.65 12.49 -2.06
C GLU A 89 7.08 11.07 -2.46
N LEU A 90 6.12 10.20 -2.81
CA LEU A 90 6.39 8.82 -3.26
C LEU A 90 7.30 8.80 -4.49
N LYS A 91 7.06 9.69 -5.45
CA LYS A 91 7.88 9.81 -6.66
C LYS A 91 9.32 10.21 -6.37
N ASN A 92 9.52 11.13 -5.43
CA ASN A 92 10.84 11.70 -5.15
C ASN A 92 11.61 10.95 -4.05
N HIS A 93 10.89 10.30 -3.14
CA HIS A 93 11.39 9.67 -1.92
C HIS A 93 10.66 8.35 -1.61
N PRO A 94 10.66 7.35 -2.51
CA PRO A 94 9.97 6.08 -2.29
C PRO A 94 10.48 5.34 -1.04
N GLU A 95 11.76 5.51 -0.69
CA GLU A 95 12.40 4.90 0.48
C GLU A 95 11.73 5.27 1.82
N LYS A 96 10.99 6.38 1.88
CA LYS A 96 10.24 6.76 3.10
C LYS A 96 9.02 5.87 3.34
N PHE A 97 8.55 5.18 2.29
CA PHE A 97 7.37 4.33 2.31
C PHE A 97 7.72 2.86 2.43
N VAL A 98 8.92 2.47 2.02
CA VAL A 98 9.47 1.12 2.18
C VAL A 98 10.21 1.00 3.53
N GLY A 99 10.36 -0.21 4.07
CA GLY A 99 11.10 -0.48 5.31
C GLY A 99 10.26 -0.44 6.59
N ALA A 100 9.98 -1.63 7.13
CA ALA A 100 9.53 -1.87 8.49
C ALA A 100 10.34 -3.05 9.04
#